data_AF-A0A830H9U9-F1
#
_entry.id   AF-A0A830H9U9-F1
#
_cell.length_a   1.000
_cell.length_b   1.000
_cell.length_c   1.000
_cell.angle_alpha   90.00
_cell.angle_beta   90.00
_cell.angle_gamma   90.00
#
_symmetry.space_group_name_H-M   'P 1'
#
loop_
_entity.id
_entity.type
_entity.pdbx_description
1 polymer ?
#
loop_
_entity_poly.entity_id
_entity_poly.type
_entity_poly.pdbx_seq_one_letter_code
_entity_poly.pdbx_strand_id
1 'polypeptide(L)'
;MLTASSRASPRALALVGGVLPSVHARLLTLLASVPADEAFPDYAQLAFLARNHDHHQQQENLSSHALLTAEMAMAIHANETTARVKRTHREHYERRAQDLRRFIEDGVSLRELSREHNVPPCVLARLLLEAIGLRKDDVKAVLRDVCTELPRRAAQLPHAPHPEALERLALDIQGAVDHGGHGSPGADVARRAVGLAHEALLYERLRLLGVAFETEDDLRLREEEKTPDAKLATPLLLRWRDSRGRTVERFVHWVDSKASFCDHDSFQSACITQFDTYARRFGPGLAVHWFGYVSGVVEHHAAAGEHDTRRAASSVLVSDDFPPKGVELVQLEVDVQAHMRQCSKT
;
A
#
# COMPACT_ATOMS: atom_id res chain seq x y z
N MET A 1 43.97 33.51 -6.71
CA MET A 1 43.38 34.58 -5.89
C MET A 1 41.89 34.58 -6.22
N LEU A 2 40.92 34.23 -5.34
CA LEU A 2 40.61 34.77 -4.00
C LEU A 2 40.52 36.31 -4.06
N THR A 3 39.48 37.04 -3.66
CA THR A 3 38.17 36.79 -2.97
C THR A 3 37.23 38.00 -3.29
N ALA A 4 35.94 38.11 -2.94
CA ALA A 4 35.06 37.43 -1.97
C ALA A 4 33.59 37.40 -2.49
N SER A 5 32.75 36.41 -2.13
CA SER A 5 31.76 36.44 -1.02
C SER A 5 30.51 37.32 -1.19
N SER A 6 29.38 36.68 -1.53
CA SER A 6 28.03 37.10 -1.15
C SER A 6 27.27 35.88 -0.63
N ARG A 7 27.05 35.82 0.70
CA ARG A 7 26.32 34.72 1.34
C ARG A 7 24.81 34.94 1.18
N ALA A 8 24.16 34.18 0.32
CA ALA A 8 22.72 34.00 0.40
C ALA A 8 22.41 33.16 1.65
N SER A 9 21.85 33.80 2.68
CA SER A 9 21.45 33.12 3.92
C SER A 9 20.32 32.13 3.63
N PRO A 10 20.32 30.92 4.23
CA PRO A 10 19.13 30.08 4.21
C PRO A 10 18.01 30.83 4.94
N ARG A 11 16.92 31.15 4.23
CA ARG A 11 15.71 31.69 4.85
C ARG A 11 15.11 30.59 5.72
N ALA A 12 15.38 30.64 7.01
CA ALA A 12 14.66 29.87 8.00
C ALA A 12 13.16 30.16 7.86
N LEU A 13 12.38 29.13 7.51
CA LEU A 13 10.94 29.16 7.65
C LEU A 13 10.64 29.29 9.15
N ALA A 14 10.16 30.46 9.55
CA ALA A 14 9.82 30.73 10.94
C ALA A 14 8.71 29.78 11.39
N LEU A 15 9.01 28.96 12.39
CA LEU A 15 8.02 28.20 13.15
C LEU A 15 7.18 29.17 13.98
N VAL A 16 6.20 29.80 13.35
CA VAL A 16 5.09 30.47 14.04
C VAL A 16 4.15 29.38 14.55
N GLY A 17 3.83 29.43 15.84
CA GLY A 17 3.08 28.37 16.53
C GLY A 17 1.74 28.06 15.85
N GLY A 18 1.62 26.84 15.35
CA GLY A 18 0.45 26.32 14.66
C GLY A 18 0.71 24.85 14.28
N VAL A 19 -0.34 24.03 14.35
CA VAL A 19 -0.33 22.58 14.10
C VAL A 19 0.55 22.21 12.91
N LEU A 20 1.43 21.20 13.08
CA LEU A 20 2.24 20.63 11.99
C LEU A 20 1.32 20.31 10.79
N PRO A 21 1.62 20.80 9.58
CA PRO A 21 0.83 20.47 8.40
C PRO A 21 0.75 18.96 8.24
N SER A 22 -0.48 18.44 8.15
CA SER A 22 -0.71 17.00 7.94
C SER A 22 0.05 16.51 6.70
N VAL A 23 0.36 15.21 6.66
CA VAL A 23 1.02 14.57 5.51
C VAL A 23 0.29 14.94 4.21
N HIS A 24 -1.03 15.00 4.27
CA HIS A 24 -1.95 15.51 3.26
C HIS A 24 -1.57 16.90 2.69
N ALA A 25 -1.34 17.91 3.54
CA ALA A 25 -0.99 19.27 3.09
C ALA A 25 0.38 19.31 2.40
N ARG A 26 1.34 18.49 2.86
CA ARG A 26 2.66 18.37 2.22
C ARG A 26 2.56 17.63 0.88
N LEU A 27 1.73 16.60 0.80
CA LEU A 27 1.48 15.82 -0.41
C LEU A 27 0.75 16.63 -1.48
N LEU A 28 -0.29 17.38 -1.12
CA LEU A 28 -0.99 18.29 -2.03
C LEU A 28 -0.09 19.41 -2.55
N THR A 29 0.78 19.96 -1.70
CA THR A 29 1.79 20.95 -2.13
C THR A 29 2.77 20.35 -3.15
N LEU A 30 3.20 19.10 -2.92
CA LEU A 30 4.07 18.36 -3.83
C LEU A 30 3.37 18.09 -5.18
N LEU A 31 2.13 17.58 -5.14
CA LEU A 31 1.31 17.30 -6.33
C LEU A 31 0.97 18.56 -7.14
N ALA A 32 0.74 19.69 -6.48
CA ALA A 32 0.51 20.98 -7.13
C ALA A 32 1.79 21.59 -7.75
N SER A 33 2.98 21.08 -7.40
CA SER A 33 4.27 21.54 -7.92
C SER A 33 4.77 20.76 -9.14
N VAL A 34 4.10 19.68 -9.55
CA VAL A 34 4.44 18.90 -10.75
C VAL A 34 3.81 19.55 -12.00
N PRO A 35 4.59 19.96 -13.02
CA PRO A 35 4.02 20.46 -14.28
C PRO A 35 3.14 19.42 -14.97
N ALA A 36 2.02 19.84 -15.56
CA ALA A 36 1.07 18.93 -16.22
C ALA A 36 1.71 18.11 -17.36
N ASP A 37 2.76 18.65 -17.98
CA ASP A 37 3.49 18.04 -19.10
C ASP A 37 4.59 17.05 -18.63
N GLU A 38 5.01 17.14 -17.36
CA GLU A 38 5.98 16.23 -16.72
C GLU A 38 5.31 15.16 -15.85
N ALA A 39 4.05 15.38 -15.46
CA ALA A 39 3.24 14.39 -14.77
C ALA A 39 3.14 13.10 -15.61
N PHE A 40 3.50 11.96 -15.01
CA PHE A 40 3.19 10.68 -15.61
C PHE A 40 1.67 10.56 -15.86
N PRO A 41 1.23 9.82 -16.91
CA PRO A 41 -0.19 9.66 -17.22
C PRO A 41 -1.01 9.29 -15.99
N ASP A 42 -0.50 8.40 -15.13
CA ASP A 42 -1.07 8.07 -13.82
C ASP A 42 -1.49 9.30 -12.98
N TYR A 43 -0.61 10.27 -12.76
CA TYR A 43 -0.91 11.43 -11.89
C TYR A 43 -1.79 12.48 -12.58
N ALA A 44 -1.61 12.69 -13.88
CA ALA A 44 -2.50 13.55 -14.66
C ALA A 44 -3.91 12.93 -14.80
N GLN A 45 -4.00 11.61 -14.99
CA GLN A 45 -5.26 10.85 -14.98
C GLN A 45 -5.89 10.81 -13.60
N LEU A 46 -5.12 10.69 -12.51
CA LEU A 46 -5.65 10.80 -11.14
C LEU A 46 -6.18 12.21 -10.85
N ALA A 47 -5.46 13.25 -11.26
CA ALA A 47 -5.95 14.63 -11.17
C ALA A 47 -7.17 14.86 -12.07
N PHE A 48 -7.26 14.20 -13.23
CA PHE A 48 -8.42 14.22 -14.14
C PHE A 48 -9.62 13.46 -13.56
N LEU A 49 -9.44 12.26 -13.00
CA LEU A 49 -10.48 11.44 -12.38
C LEU A 49 -11.01 12.07 -11.08
N ALA A 50 -10.14 12.76 -10.33
CA ALA A 50 -10.55 13.56 -9.17
C ALA A 50 -11.25 14.88 -9.54
N ARG A 51 -11.04 15.42 -10.75
CA ARG A 51 -11.71 16.63 -11.25
C ARG A 51 -13.00 16.34 -12.02
N ASN A 52 -13.02 15.24 -12.77
CA ASN A 52 -14.12 14.82 -13.66
C ASN A 52 -14.84 13.64 -13.01
N HIS A 53 -15.46 13.92 -11.86
CA HIS A 53 -16.15 12.96 -11.00
C HIS A 53 -17.52 12.55 -11.56
N ASP A 54 -17.55 12.09 -12.82
CA ASP A 54 -18.72 11.65 -13.58
C ASP A 54 -18.35 10.49 -14.53
N HIS A 55 -18.06 9.31 -13.99
CA HIS A 55 -18.07 8.06 -14.77
C HIS A 55 -18.72 6.91 -14.00
N HIS A 56 -19.73 6.31 -14.64
CA HIS A 56 -21.01 6.06 -13.96
C HIS A 56 -21.25 4.60 -13.52
N GLN A 57 -20.19 3.82 -13.22
CA GLN A 57 -20.34 2.37 -12.94
C GLN A 57 -19.58 1.79 -11.73
N GLN A 58 -18.68 2.53 -11.06
CA GLN A 58 -18.10 2.09 -9.77
C GLN A 58 -18.74 2.76 -8.54
N GLN A 59 -19.56 3.79 -8.76
CA GLN A 59 -20.15 4.62 -7.71
C GLN A 59 -21.22 3.89 -6.89
N GLU A 60 -21.93 2.92 -7.47
CA GLU A 60 -23.06 2.22 -6.82
C GLU A 60 -22.63 1.22 -5.72
N ASN A 61 -21.35 0.82 -5.67
CA ASN A 61 -20.83 -0.17 -4.70
C ASN A 61 -19.87 0.41 -3.66
N LEU A 62 -19.53 1.70 -3.73
CA LEU A 62 -18.78 2.40 -2.68
C LEU A 62 -19.74 2.72 -1.52
N SER A 63 -19.30 2.53 -0.27
CA SER A 63 -20.17 2.73 0.90
C SER A 63 -20.68 4.18 0.97
N SER A 64 -21.98 4.34 1.26
CA SER A 64 -22.86 5.35 0.65
C SER A 64 -22.61 6.84 0.93
N HIS A 65 -21.50 7.24 1.56
CA HIS A 65 -21.24 8.64 1.93
C HIS A 65 -19.78 9.13 1.81
N ALA A 66 -18.86 8.36 1.21
CA ALA A 66 -17.50 8.84 0.97
C ALA A 66 -17.40 9.63 -0.35
N LEU A 67 -17.16 10.94 -0.28
CA LEU A 67 -16.54 11.66 -1.40
C LEU A 67 -15.19 10.99 -1.69
N LEU A 68 -14.95 10.60 -2.95
CA LEU A 68 -13.73 9.90 -3.34
C LEU A 68 -12.52 10.81 -3.11
N THR A 69 -11.78 10.58 -2.02
CA THR A 69 -10.60 11.41 -1.71
C THR A 69 -9.47 11.12 -2.68
N ALA A 70 -8.55 12.08 -2.86
CA ALA A 70 -7.36 11.86 -3.69
C ALA A 70 -6.54 10.66 -3.20
N GLU A 71 -6.51 10.40 -1.90
CA GLU A 71 -5.81 9.27 -1.28
C GLU A 71 -6.49 7.93 -1.62
N MET A 72 -7.83 7.88 -1.59
CA MET A 72 -8.61 6.72 -2.05
C MET A 72 -8.38 6.46 -3.55
N ALA A 73 -8.43 7.49 -4.39
CA ALA A 73 -8.17 7.38 -5.82
C ALA A 73 -6.77 6.85 -6.13
N MET A 74 -5.74 7.37 -5.45
CA MET A 74 -4.36 6.89 -5.56
C MET A 74 -4.22 5.42 -5.13
N ALA A 75 -4.90 5.01 -4.05
CA ALA A 75 -4.87 3.64 -3.55
C ALA A 75 -5.55 2.65 -4.53
N ILE A 76 -6.71 3.01 -5.07
CA ILE A 76 -7.43 2.22 -6.09
C ILE A 76 -6.56 2.04 -7.34
N HIS A 77 -6.02 3.14 -7.89
CA HIS A 77 -5.16 3.09 -9.08
C HIS A 77 -3.87 2.28 -8.85
N ALA A 78 -3.27 2.37 -7.65
CA ALA A 78 -2.11 1.57 -7.28
C ALA A 78 -2.43 0.08 -7.18
N ASN A 79 -3.59 -0.30 -6.63
CA ASN A 79 -4.09 -1.68 -6.63
C ASN A 79 -4.31 -2.19 -8.05
N GLU A 80 -5.06 -1.45 -8.88
CA GLU A 80 -5.36 -1.85 -10.25
C GLU A 80 -4.08 -2.00 -11.09
N THR A 81 -3.15 -1.06 -10.97
CA THR A 81 -1.85 -1.13 -11.64
C THR A 81 -1.04 -2.35 -11.17
N THR A 82 -1.07 -2.67 -9.87
CA THR A 82 -0.46 -3.90 -9.34
C THR A 82 -1.10 -5.15 -9.95
N ALA A 83 -2.43 -5.20 -10.01
CA ALA A 83 -3.19 -6.33 -10.53
C ALA A 83 -3.03 -6.50 -12.04
N ARG A 84 -2.96 -5.39 -12.80
CA ARG A 84 -2.65 -5.35 -14.24
C ARG A 84 -1.25 -5.91 -14.50
N VAL A 85 -0.23 -5.34 -13.85
CA VAL A 85 1.17 -5.81 -13.97
C VAL A 85 1.31 -7.29 -13.59
N LYS A 86 0.65 -7.77 -12.53
CA LYS A 86 0.67 -9.20 -12.16
C LYS A 86 0.05 -10.09 -13.24
N ARG A 87 -1.10 -9.71 -13.80
CA ARG A 87 -1.78 -10.49 -14.86
C ARG A 87 -0.97 -10.58 -16.13
N THR A 88 -0.37 -9.47 -16.58
CA THR A 88 0.36 -9.40 -17.85
C THR A 88 1.86 -9.67 -17.72
N HIS A 89 2.39 -9.86 -16.50
CA HIS A 89 3.83 -10.05 -16.23
C HIS A 89 4.48 -11.08 -17.16
N ARG A 90 3.84 -12.24 -17.38
CA ARG A 90 4.39 -13.30 -18.24
C ARG A 90 4.57 -12.83 -19.68
N GLU A 91 3.61 -12.09 -20.21
CA GLU A 91 3.62 -11.60 -21.60
C GLU A 91 4.73 -10.55 -21.80
N HIS A 92 4.85 -9.59 -20.89
CA HIS A 92 5.94 -8.60 -20.94
C HIS A 92 7.31 -9.24 -20.68
N TYR A 93 7.38 -10.26 -19.81
CA TYR A 93 8.60 -11.02 -19.61
C TYR A 93 8.99 -11.78 -20.88
N GLU A 94 8.06 -12.43 -21.57
CA GLU A 94 8.32 -13.10 -22.86
C GLU A 94 8.75 -12.10 -23.96
N ARG A 95 8.18 -10.88 -23.98
CA ARG A 95 8.51 -9.82 -24.95
C ARG A 95 9.79 -9.02 -24.66
N ARG A 96 10.33 -9.05 -23.43
CA ARG A 96 11.45 -8.17 -22.98
C ARG A 96 12.66 -8.10 -23.93
N ALA A 97 12.99 -9.19 -24.61
CA ALA A 97 14.10 -9.23 -25.57
C ALA A 97 13.78 -8.53 -26.90
N GLN A 98 12.51 -8.56 -27.33
CA GLN A 98 12.02 -7.79 -28.47
C GLN A 98 11.96 -6.29 -28.13
N ASP A 99 11.43 -5.95 -26.95
CA ASP A 99 11.37 -4.55 -26.49
C ASP A 99 12.78 -3.95 -26.33
N LEU A 100 13.75 -4.74 -25.85
CA LEU A 100 15.15 -4.33 -25.80
C LEU A 100 15.74 -4.08 -27.21
N ARG A 101 15.42 -4.92 -28.21
CA ARG A 101 15.83 -4.65 -29.59
C ARG A 101 15.20 -3.38 -30.13
N ARG A 102 13.89 -3.18 -29.96
CA ARG A 102 13.21 -1.94 -30.36
C ARG A 102 13.81 -0.70 -29.69
N PHE A 103 14.22 -0.82 -28.43
CA PHE A 103 14.92 0.24 -27.74
C PHE A 103 16.30 0.55 -28.35
N ILE A 104 17.09 -0.48 -28.65
CA ILE A 104 18.48 -0.33 -29.15
C ILE A 104 18.52 0.04 -30.63
N GLU A 105 17.84 -0.75 -31.47
CA GLU A 105 17.91 -0.77 -32.93
C GLU A 105 16.94 0.24 -33.56
N ASP A 106 15.66 0.24 -33.15
CA ASP A 106 14.63 1.14 -33.70
C ASP A 106 14.61 2.52 -33.01
N GLY A 107 15.34 2.68 -31.90
CA GLY A 107 15.44 3.92 -31.14
C GLY A 107 14.20 4.29 -30.31
N VAL A 108 13.24 3.37 -30.12
CA VAL A 108 12.00 3.62 -29.36
C VAL A 108 12.32 3.86 -27.88
N SER A 109 11.78 4.92 -27.28
CA SER A 109 12.03 5.22 -25.86
C SER A 109 11.35 4.24 -24.91
N LEU A 110 11.89 4.08 -23.71
CA LEU A 110 11.27 3.37 -22.59
C LEU A 110 9.87 3.94 -22.29
N ARG A 111 9.68 5.25 -22.47
CA ARG A 111 8.40 5.94 -22.26
C ARG A 111 7.34 5.53 -23.30
N GLU A 112 7.73 5.37 -24.56
CA GLU A 112 6.83 4.91 -25.62
C GLU A 112 6.47 3.43 -25.43
N LEU A 113 7.45 2.56 -25.18
CA LEU A 113 7.21 1.15 -24.88
C LEU A 113 6.32 0.99 -23.62
N SER A 114 6.54 1.80 -22.58
CA SER A 114 5.71 1.83 -21.36
C SER A 114 4.25 2.19 -21.65
N ARG A 115 4.01 3.17 -22.55
CA ARG A 115 2.67 3.58 -22.99
C ARG A 115 2.00 2.51 -23.85
N GLU A 116 2.73 1.93 -24.81
CA GLU A 116 2.25 0.86 -25.69
C GLU A 116 1.80 -0.38 -24.89
N HIS A 117 2.60 -0.79 -23.91
CA HIS A 117 2.33 -1.96 -23.08
C HIS A 117 1.38 -1.68 -21.90
N ASN A 118 1.03 -0.42 -21.62
CA ASN A 118 0.28 0.01 -20.43
C ASN A 118 0.90 -0.50 -19.10
N VAL A 119 2.23 -0.44 -19.02
CA VAL A 119 3.05 -0.89 -17.87
C VAL A 119 3.86 0.28 -17.33
N PRO A 120 3.96 0.48 -16.01
CA PRO A 120 4.78 1.55 -15.44
C PRO A 120 6.24 1.48 -15.91
N PRO A 121 6.90 2.60 -16.28
CA PRO A 121 8.21 2.54 -16.91
C PRO A 121 9.30 1.96 -16.00
N CYS A 122 9.21 2.15 -14.68
CA CYS A 122 10.12 1.49 -13.73
C CYS A 122 9.92 -0.04 -13.66
N VAL A 123 8.74 -0.57 -14.01
CA VAL A 123 8.51 -2.01 -14.14
C VAL A 123 9.10 -2.52 -15.45
N LEU A 124 8.89 -1.80 -16.56
CA LEU A 124 9.46 -2.16 -17.85
C LEU A 124 11.00 -2.04 -17.85
N ALA A 125 11.56 -1.02 -17.19
CA ALA A 125 13.00 -0.86 -17.00
C ALA A 125 13.64 -2.09 -16.34
N ARG A 126 12.98 -2.69 -15.34
CA ARG A 126 13.46 -3.95 -14.72
C ARG A 126 13.54 -5.07 -15.75
N LEU A 127 12.52 -5.20 -16.61
CA LEU A 127 12.49 -6.21 -17.67
C LEU A 127 13.58 -5.99 -18.73
N LEU A 128 13.86 -4.73 -19.12
CA LEU A 128 14.95 -4.40 -20.05
C LEU A 128 16.33 -4.63 -19.41
N LEU A 129 16.51 -4.31 -18.13
CA LEU A 129 17.73 -4.58 -17.38
C LEU A 129 17.96 -6.09 -17.19
N GLU A 130 16.92 -6.88 -16.96
CA GLU A 130 17.00 -8.35 -17.01
C GLU A 130 17.27 -8.88 -18.44
N ALA A 131 16.77 -8.19 -19.47
CA ALA A 131 16.99 -8.57 -20.88
C ALA A 131 18.44 -8.35 -21.36
N ILE A 132 19.14 -7.31 -20.89
CA ILE A 132 20.59 -7.16 -21.14
C ILE A 132 21.44 -8.18 -20.36
N GLY A 133 20.85 -8.90 -19.40
CA GLY A 133 21.50 -9.97 -18.64
C GLY A 133 21.84 -9.62 -17.18
N LEU A 134 21.34 -8.52 -16.62
CA LEU A 134 21.50 -8.25 -15.18
C LEU A 134 20.64 -9.19 -14.34
N ARG A 135 21.17 -9.62 -13.19
CA ARG A 135 20.40 -10.40 -12.20
C ARG A 135 19.57 -9.46 -11.34
N LYS A 136 18.53 -9.98 -10.70
CA LYS A 136 17.56 -9.21 -9.89
C LYS A 136 18.18 -8.28 -8.84
N ASP A 137 19.30 -8.67 -8.23
CA ASP A 137 19.98 -7.82 -7.24
C ASP A 137 20.86 -6.74 -7.88
N ASP A 138 21.45 -7.02 -9.05
CA ASP A 138 22.14 -6.00 -9.86
C ASP A 138 21.12 -4.97 -10.39
N VAL A 139 19.93 -5.40 -10.82
CA VAL A 139 18.79 -4.52 -11.19
C VAL A 139 18.35 -3.62 -10.04
N LYS A 140 18.25 -4.15 -8.81
CA LYS A 140 17.94 -3.35 -7.61
C LYS A 140 19.03 -2.31 -7.30
N ALA A 141 20.30 -2.63 -7.56
CA ALA A 141 21.40 -1.69 -7.39
C ALA A 141 21.33 -0.56 -8.42
N VAL A 142 21.16 -0.92 -9.71
CA VAL A 142 20.98 0.04 -10.81
C VAL A 142 19.84 1.01 -10.55
N LEU A 143 18.66 0.54 -10.11
CA LEU A 143 17.54 1.45 -9.87
C LEU A 143 17.75 2.40 -8.68
N ARG A 144 18.71 2.16 -7.79
CA ARG A 144 19.06 3.07 -6.70
C ARG A 144 20.09 4.13 -7.10
N ASP A 145 20.94 3.81 -8.08
CA ASP A 145 22.00 4.68 -8.59
C ASP A 145 22.29 4.29 -10.05
N VAL A 146 21.49 4.84 -10.97
CA VAL A 146 21.54 4.45 -12.38
C VAL A 146 22.88 4.87 -13.00
N CYS A 147 23.31 6.10 -12.72
CA CYS A 147 24.52 6.69 -13.26
C CYS A 147 25.79 5.92 -12.88
N THR A 148 25.91 5.43 -11.63
CA THR A 148 27.10 4.69 -11.19
C THR A 148 27.00 3.20 -11.48
N GLU A 149 25.87 2.56 -11.16
CA GLU A 149 25.79 1.09 -11.21
C GLU A 149 25.49 0.56 -12.61
N LEU A 150 24.73 1.25 -13.48
CA LEU A 150 24.44 0.71 -14.82
C LEU A 150 25.72 0.54 -15.66
N PRO A 151 26.61 1.55 -15.82
CA PRO A 151 27.86 1.38 -16.57
C PRO A 151 28.77 0.32 -15.92
N ARG A 152 28.88 0.34 -14.59
CA ARG A 152 29.71 -0.59 -13.81
C ARG A 152 29.29 -2.05 -13.99
N ARG A 153 27.98 -2.32 -14.00
CA ARG A 153 27.42 -3.67 -14.17
C ARG A 153 27.45 -4.10 -15.63
N ALA A 154 27.12 -3.19 -16.55
CA ALA A 154 27.15 -3.47 -17.99
C ALA A 154 28.56 -3.83 -18.49
N ALA A 155 29.61 -3.18 -17.98
CA ALA A 155 31.00 -3.51 -18.30
C ALA A 155 31.45 -4.94 -17.93
N GLN A 156 30.65 -5.67 -17.14
CA GLN A 156 30.88 -7.07 -16.76
C GLN A 156 30.07 -8.07 -17.60
N LEU A 157 29.22 -7.60 -18.52
CA LEU A 157 28.36 -8.45 -19.36
C LEU A 157 29.10 -8.91 -20.63
N PRO A 158 29.00 -10.19 -21.03
CA PRO A 158 29.62 -10.69 -22.27
C PRO A 158 29.13 -9.99 -23.54
N HIS A 159 27.88 -9.52 -23.53
CA HIS A 159 27.18 -8.91 -24.66
C HIS A 159 26.46 -7.63 -24.22
N ALA A 160 27.21 -6.70 -23.61
CA ALA A 160 26.70 -5.39 -23.25
C ALA A 160 26.19 -4.60 -24.49
N PRO A 161 25.13 -3.79 -24.35
CA PRO A 161 24.76 -2.82 -25.38
C PRO A 161 25.91 -1.86 -25.71
N HIS A 162 25.96 -1.35 -26.94
CA HIS A 162 26.93 -0.33 -27.33
C HIS A 162 26.81 0.92 -26.43
N PRO A 163 27.92 1.64 -26.08
CA PRO A 163 27.90 2.72 -25.10
C PRO A 163 26.80 3.77 -25.28
N GLU A 164 26.53 4.20 -26.52
CA GLU A 164 25.46 5.16 -26.82
C GLU A 164 24.05 4.65 -26.45
N ALA A 165 23.76 3.37 -26.72
CA ALA A 165 22.50 2.75 -26.34
C ALA A 165 22.41 2.56 -24.81
N LEU A 166 23.54 2.31 -24.14
CA LEU A 166 23.62 2.21 -22.69
C LEU A 166 23.42 3.58 -22.01
N GLU A 167 23.97 4.65 -22.57
CA GLU A 167 23.77 6.03 -22.12
C GLU A 167 22.30 6.47 -22.28
N ARG A 168 21.70 6.21 -23.45
CA ARG A 168 20.26 6.43 -23.67
C ARG A 168 19.41 5.64 -22.67
N LEU A 169 19.76 4.37 -22.40
CA LEU A 169 19.07 3.54 -21.42
C LEU A 169 19.23 4.10 -19.99
N ALA A 170 20.40 4.61 -19.64
CA ALA A 170 20.63 5.25 -18.35
C ALA A 170 19.74 6.50 -18.16
N LEU A 171 19.66 7.37 -19.17
CA LEU A 171 18.81 8.57 -19.14
C LEU A 171 17.32 8.22 -19.01
N ASP A 172 16.83 7.26 -19.80
CA ASP A 172 15.42 6.84 -19.76
C ASP A 172 15.06 6.17 -18.43
N ILE A 173 15.95 5.32 -17.88
CA ILE A 173 15.73 4.69 -16.57
C ILE A 173 15.84 5.72 -15.45
N GLN A 174 16.77 6.67 -15.50
CA GLN A 174 16.89 7.74 -14.50
C GLN A 174 15.62 8.60 -14.49
N GLY A 175 15.13 9.03 -15.66
CA GLY A 175 13.85 9.72 -15.79
C GLY A 175 12.66 8.91 -15.26
N ALA A 176 12.67 7.58 -15.45
CA ALA A 176 11.67 6.67 -14.88
C ALA A 176 11.81 6.45 -13.36
N VAL A 177 13.00 6.61 -12.77
CA VAL A 177 13.23 6.52 -11.32
C VAL A 177 12.81 7.82 -10.63
N ASP A 178 13.20 8.97 -11.17
CA ASP A 178 12.97 10.29 -10.57
C ASP A 178 11.51 10.72 -10.61
N HIS A 179 10.84 10.49 -11.74
CA HIS A 179 9.49 10.98 -11.99
C HIS A 179 8.46 9.83 -11.95
N GLY A 180 8.89 8.57 -12.03
CA GLY A 180 7.98 7.44 -12.19
C GLY A 180 7.16 7.12 -10.94
N GLY A 181 5.87 6.86 -11.17
CA GLY A 181 4.94 6.36 -10.15
C GLY A 181 5.19 4.89 -9.79
N HIS A 182 4.24 4.02 -10.11
CA HIS A 182 4.22 2.66 -9.59
C HIS A 182 5.51 1.84 -9.89
N GLY A 183 6.10 1.27 -8.84
CA GLY A 183 7.29 0.40 -8.94
C GLY A 183 8.64 1.12 -9.03
N SER A 184 8.67 2.45 -8.92
CA SER A 184 9.91 3.20 -8.70
C SER A 184 10.38 3.09 -7.24
N PRO A 185 11.69 3.20 -6.96
CA PRO A 185 12.20 3.18 -5.59
C PRO A 185 11.60 4.28 -4.70
N GLY A 186 11.38 5.48 -5.26
CA GLY A 186 10.74 6.59 -4.55
C GLY A 186 9.30 6.28 -4.14
N ALA A 187 8.50 5.74 -5.07
CA ALA A 187 7.14 5.31 -4.77
C ALA A 187 7.08 4.13 -3.79
N ASP A 188 8.03 3.20 -3.86
CA ASP A 188 8.15 2.09 -2.91
C ASP A 188 8.47 2.57 -1.48
N VAL A 189 9.40 3.53 -1.35
CA VAL A 189 9.71 4.19 -0.06
C VAL A 189 8.51 4.96 0.47
N ALA A 190 7.83 5.75 -0.38
CA ALA A 190 6.64 6.51 0.01
C ALA A 190 5.52 5.59 0.50
N ARG A 191 5.22 4.50 -0.23
CA ARG A 191 4.22 3.50 0.19
C ARG A 191 4.58 2.84 1.53
N ARG A 192 5.86 2.48 1.74
CA ARG A 192 6.31 1.92 3.02
C ARG A 192 6.15 2.92 4.17
N ALA A 193 6.51 4.19 3.96
CA ALA A 193 6.35 5.24 4.96
C ALA A 193 4.88 5.49 5.32
N VAL A 194 3.98 5.49 4.32
CA VAL A 194 2.53 5.61 4.52
C VAL A 194 1.97 4.40 5.28
N GLY A 195 2.45 3.18 5.01
CA GLY A 195 2.10 1.98 5.79
C GLY A 195 2.46 2.11 7.27
N LEU A 196 3.74 2.40 7.56
CA LEU A 196 4.25 2.58 8.93
C LEU A 196 3.52 3.70 9.69
N ALA A 197 3.12 4.78 9.01
CA ALA A 197 2.36 5.87 9.64
C ALA A 197 0.96 5.45 10.08
N HIS A 198 0.29 4.58 9.31
CA HIS A 198 -1.03 4.06 9.64
C HIS A 198 -1.00 2.95 10.69
N GLU A 199 0.05 2.13 10.69
CA GLU A 199 0.34 1.17 11.76
C GLU A 199 0.59 1.90 13.11
N ALA A 200 1.40 2.96 13.08
CA ALA A 200 1.61 3.81 14.26
C ALA A 200 0.32 4.49 14.75
N LEU A 201 -0.57 4.91 13.83
CA LEU A 201 -1.89 5.46 14.14
C LEU A 201 -2.80 4.41 14.82
N LEU A 202 -2.80 3.16 14.36
CA LEU A 202 -3.50 2.05 15.03
C LEU A 202 -3.01 1.91 16.48
N TYR A 203 -1.70 1.86 16.69
CA TYR A 203 -1.11 1.73 18.02
C TYR A 203 -1.39 2.93 18.93
N GLU A 204 -1.37 4.16 18.40
CA GLU A 204 -1.76 5.36 19.16
C GLU A 204 -3.20 5.25 19.64
N ARG A 205 -4.13 4.89 18.76
CA ARG A 205 -5.56 4.81 19.10
C ARG A 205 -5.88 3.66 20.05
N LEU A 206 -5.23 2.50 19.92
CA LEU A 206 -5.33 1.42 20.91
C LEU A 206 -4.87 1.89 22.31
N ARG A 207 -3.75 2.61 22.40
CA ARG A 207 -3.24 3.18 23.65
C ARG A 207 -4.16 4.25 24.24
N LEU A 208 -4.71 5.14 23.43
CA LEU A 208 -5.67 6.17 23.86
C LEU A 208 -6.96 5.57 24.42
N LEU A 209 -7.38 4.41 23.92
CA LEU A 209 -8.50 3.64 24.46
C LEU A 209 -8.13 2.83 25.72
N GLY A 210 -6.85 2.71 26.09
CA GLY A 210 -6.38 1.86 27.19
C GLY A 210 -6.34 0.36 26.86
N VAL A 211 -6.44 -0.01 25.57
CA VAL A 211 -6.38 -1.42 25.14
C VAL A 211 -4.95 -1.93 25.26
N ALA A 212 -4.76 -3.07 25.93
CA ALA A 212 -3.49 -3.77 25.98
C ALA A 212 -3.33 -4.69 24.75
N PHE A 213 -2.17 -4.63 24.09
CA PHE A 213 -1.85 -5.41 22.89
C PHE A 213 -0.34 -5.69 22.77
N GLU A 214 0.00 -6.75 22.04
CA GLU A 214 1.34 -7.06 21.53
C GLU A 214 1.44 -6.51 20.09
N THR A 215 2.54 -5.81 19.75
CA THR A 215 2.84 -5.33 18.39
C THR A 215 3.36 -6.43 17.47
N GLU A 216 3.41 -6.19 16.16
CA GLU A 216 4.03 -7.11 15.21
C GLU A 216 5.47 -7.49 15.61
N ASP A 217 6.27 -6.53 16.08
CA ASP A 217 7.65 -6.75 16.50
C ASP A 217 7.74 -7.53 17.83
N ASP A 218 6.82 -7.33 18.77
CA ASP A 218 6.74 -8.17 19.99
C ASP A 218 6.47 -9.63 19.63
N LEU A 219 5.60 -9.88 18.65
CA LEU A 219 5.28 -11.23 18.17
C LEU A 219 6.46 -11.85 17.41
N ARG A 220 7.18 -11.08 16.58
CA ARG A 220 8.41 -11.51 15.91
C ARG A 220 9.51 -11.88 16.91
N LEU A 221 9.68 -11.12 17.98
CA LEU A 221 10.62 -11.43 19.08
C LEU A 221 10.26 -12.74 19.82
N ARG A 222 9.00 -13.19 19.72
CA ARG A 222 8.51 -14.48 20.23
C ARG A 222 8.55 -15.61 19.19
N GLU A 223 9.19 -15.39 18.03
CA GLU A 223 9.28 -16.33 16.91
C GLU A 223 7.90 -16.73 16.32
N GLU A 224 6.89 -15.87 16.47
CA GLU A 224 5.56 -16.10 15.89
C GLU A 224 5.64 -15.98 14.34
N GLU A 225 5.47 -17.09 13.61
CA GLU A 225 5.57 -17.12 12.14
C GLU A 225 4.51 -16.26 11.39
N LYS A 226 3.47 -15.81 12.10
CA LYS A 226 2.29 -15.11 11.56
C LYS A 226 1.85 -14.05 12.56
N THR A 227 2.03 -12.80 12.18
CA THR A 227 1.94 -11.63 13.06
C THR A 227 0.94 -10.61 12.50
N PRO A 228 -0.27 -10.49 13.08
CA PRO A 228 -1.08 -9.29 12.84
C PRO A 228 -0.39 -8.09 13.47
N ASP A 229 -0.63 -6.88 12.95
CA ASP A 229 -0.03 -5.65 13.47
C ASP A 229 -0.25 -5.48 14.98
N ALA A 230 -1.48 -5.71 15.46
CA ALA A 230 -1.81 -5.70 16.88
C ALA A 230 -2.56 -6.98 17.28
N LYS A 231 -1.97 -7.79 18.16
CA LYS A 231 -2.68 -8.88 18.85
C LYS A 231 -3.14 -8.40 20.22
N LEU A 232 -4.43 -8.48 20.50
CA LEU A 232 -5.02 -7.91 21.71
C LEU A 232 -4.82 -8.86 22.90
N ALA A 233 -4.39 -8.31 24.04
CA ALA A 233 -4.19 -9.09 25.26
C ALA A 233 -5.52 -9.58 25.87
N THR A 234 -6.62 -8.91 25.54
CA THR A 234 -7.99 -9.33 25.85
C THR A 234 -8.90 -8.94 24.67
N PRO A 235 -9.86 -9.79 24.26
CA PRO A 235 -10.70 -9.48 23.12
C PRO A 235 -11.55 -8.22 23.34
N LEU A 236 -11.73 -7.44 22.28
CA LEU A 236 -12.69 -6.34 22.22
C LEU A 236 -14.03 -6.86 21.72
N LEU A 237 -15.12 -6.42 22.35
CA LEU A 237 -16.47 -6.64 21.84
C LEU A 237 -16.90 -5.40 21.04
N LEU A 238 -17.11 -5.58 19.74
CA LEU A 238 -17.68 -4.60 18.83
C LEU A 238 -19.20 -4.77 18.81
N ARG A 239 -19.95 -3.69 19.08
CA ARG A 239 -21.41 -3.67 19.03
C ARG A 239 -21.94 -2.58 18.09
N TRP A 240 -22.87 -2.92 17.21
CA TRP A 240 -23.53 -1.94 16.33
C TRP A 240 -24.98 -2.31 16.02
N ARG A 241 -25.68 -1.47 15.25
CA ARG A 241 -27.02 -1.74 14.73
C ARG A 241 -26.92 -2.08 13.24
N ASP A 242 -27.49 -3.21 12.83
CA ASP A 242 -27.59 -3.55 11.40
C ASP A 242 -28.67 -2.73 10.69
N SER A 243 -28.76 -2.88 9.36
CA SER A 243 -29.77 -2.20 8.52
C SER A 243 -31.23 -2.55 8.87
N ARG A 244 -31.46 -3.55 9.72
CA ARG A 244 -32.78 -3.95 10.26
C ARG A 244 -32.98 -3.50 11.71
N GLY A 245 -32.09 -2.65 12.23
CA GLY A 245 -32.12 -2.13 13.60
C GLY A 245 -31.76 -3.15 14.69
N ARG A 246 -31.26 -4.33 14.33
CA ARG A 246 -30.88 -5.38 15.30
C ARG A 246 -29.50 -5.08 15.86
N THR A 247 -29.31 -5.30 17.16
CA THR A 247 -27.97 -5.27 17.76
C THR A 247 -27.15 -6.44 17.21
N VAL A 248 -25.98 -6.14 16.66
CA VAL A 248 -24.99 -7.14 16.25
C VAL A 248 -23.77 -6.98 17.14
N GLU A 249 -23.22 -8.10 17.59
CA GLU A 249 -22.05 -8.19 18.46
C GLU A 249 -21.00 -9.12 17.85
N ARG A 250 -19.72 -8.73 17.92
CA ARG A 250 -18.57 -9.52 17.45
C ARG A 250 -17.37 -9.31 18.35
N PHE A 251 -16.68 -10.39 18.69
CA PHE A 251 -15.37 -10.31 19.33
C PHE A 251 -14.28 -10.07 18.28
N VAL A 252 -13.24 -9.34 18.69
CA VAL A 252 -12.02 -9.08 17.93
C VAL A 252 -10.84 -9.37 18.85
N HIS A 253 -9.93 -10.23 18.40
CA HIS A 253 -8.74 -10.69 19.11
C HIS A 253 -7.45 -10.09 18.55
N TRP A 254 -7.49 -9.57 17.33
CA TRP A 254 -6.38 -8.92 16.65
C TRP A 254 -6.89 -7.87 15.66
N VAL A 255 -6.06 -6.87 15.39
CA VAL A 255 -6.29 -5.84 14.38
C VAL A 255 -5.09 -5.80 13.44
N ASP A 256 -5.34 -5.72 12.14
CA ASP A 256 -4.34 -5.68 11.08
C ASP A 256 -4.62 -4.48 10.16
N SER A 257 -3.64 -3.63 9.91
CA SER A 257 -3.78 -2.29 9.35
C SER A 257 -3.14 -2.21 7.96
N LYS A 258 -3.97 -1.97 6.94
CA LYS A 258 -3.54 -1.80 5.55
C LYS A 258 -3.76 -0.38 5.08
N ALA A 259 -2.67 0.33 4.80
CA ALA A 259 -2.70 1.59 4.07
C ALA A 259 -2.96 1.36 2.56
N SER A 260 -4.08 0.71 2.25
CA SER A 260 -4.53 0.38 0.89
C SER A 260 -6.06 0.40 0.81
N PHE A 261 -6.59 0.56 -0.39
CA PHE A 261 -7.99 0.25 -0.68
C PHE A 261 -8.20 -1.27 -0.63
N CYS A 262 -9.44 -1.72 -0.37
CA CYS A 262 -9.84 -3.13 -0.43
C CYS A 262 -10.93 -3.35 -1.48
N ASP A 263 -10.50 -3.73 -2.69
CA ASP A 263 -11.35 -4.32 -3.72
C ASP A 263 -11.55 -5.84 -3.50
N HIS A 264 -12.42 -6.46 -4.29
CA HIS A 264 -12.75 -7.88 -4.14
C HIS A 264 -11.54 -8.81 -4.36
N ASP A 265 -10.67 -8.50 -5.31
CA ASP A 265 -9.47 -9.30 -5.63
C ASP A 265 -8.42 -9.17 -4.52
N SER A 266 -8.22 -7.95 -4.02
CA SER A 266 -7.36 -7.65 -2.87
C SER A 266 -7.87 -8.35 -1.60
N PHE A 267 -9.19 -8.36 -1.39
CA PHE A 267 -9.78 -9.09 -0.28
C PHE A 267 -9.63 -10.61 -0.44
N GLN A 268 -9.94 -11.20 -1.59
CA GLN A 268 -9.76 -12.64 -1.81
C GLN A 268 -8.30 -13.04 -1.58
N SER A 269 -7.35 -12.30 -2.16
CA SER A 269 -5.92 -12.62 -2.06
C SER A 269 -5.34 -12.42 -0.65
N ALA A 270 -5.79 -11.42 0.11
CA ALA A 270 -5.36 -11.20 1.48
C ALA A 270 -6.11 -12.07 2.50
N CYS A 271 -7.44 -12.12 2.43
CA CYS A 271 -8.28 -12.73 3.45
C CYS A 271 -8.21 -14.26 3.45
N ILE A 272 -8.13 -14.90 2.27
CA ILE A 272 -8.10 -16.38 2.17
C ILE A 272 -6.79 -16.97 2.72
N THR A 273 -5.67 -16.25 2.62
CA THR A 273 -4.35 -16.79 3.02
C THR A 273 -3.80 -16.14 4.30
N GLN A 274 -3.84 -14.82 4.43
CA GLN A 274 -3.28 -14.10 5.58
C GLN A 274 -4.27 -14.11 6.75
N PHE A 275 -5.47 -13.55 6.54
CA PHE A 275 -6.41 -13.35 7.65
C PHE A 275 -7.08 -14.65 8.13
N ASP A 276 -7.32 -15.64 7.26
CA ASP A 276 -7.75 -16.98 7.68
C ASP A 276 -6.71 -17.66 8.60
N THR A 277 -5.42 -17.46 8.33
CA THR A 277 -4.34 -17.96 9.20
C THR A 277 -4.38 -17.30 10.58
N TYR A 278 -4.58 -15.98 10.64
CA TYR A 278 -4.73 -15.26 11.92
C TYR A 278 -5.99 -15.70 12.66
N ALA A 279 -7.12 -15.83 11.94
CA ALA A 279 -8.40 -16.26 12.52
C ALA A 279 -8.34 -17.65 13.15
N ARG A 280 -7.64 -18.60 12.50
CA ARG A 280 -7.40 -19.95 13.03
C ARG A 280 -6.48 -19.96 14.25
N ARG A 281 -5.54 -19.04 14.34
CA ARG A 281 -4.50 -19.02 15.39
C ARG A 281 -4.91 -18.22 16.64
N PHE A 282 -5.60 -17.10 16.45
CA PHE A 282 -5.88 -16.12 17.49
C PHE A 282 -7.37 -15.88 17.75
N GLY A 283 -8.26 -16.44 16.92
CA GLY A 283 -9.70 -16.15 16.95
C GLY A 283 -10.09 -14.99 16.02
N PRO A 284 -11.36 -14.57 16.03
CA PRO A 284 -11.84 -13.54 15.10
C PRO A 284 -11.11 -12.20 15.21
N GLY A 285 -11.05 -11.43 14.12
CA GLY A 285 -10.27 -10.18 14.07
C GLY A 285 -10.87 -9.09 13.18
N LEU A 286 -10.11 -8.00 13.04
CA LEU A 286 -10.49 -6.81 12.29
C LEU A 286 -9.36 -6.38 11.34
N ALA A 287 -9.65 -6.33 10.03
CA ALA A 287 -8.79 -5.70 9.04
C ALA A 287 -9.22 -4.24 8.83
N VAL A 288 -8.28 -3.30 8.97
CA VAL A 288 -8.50 -1.86 8.79
C VAL A 288 -7.86 -1.43 7.48
N HIS A 289 -8.69 -1.08 6.50
CA HIS A 289 -8.27 -0.58 5.19
C HIS A 289 -8.45 0.94 5.12
N TRP A 290 -7.42 1.68 5.53
CA TRP A 290 -7.47 3.12 5.78
C TRP A 290 -7.90 3.99 4.60
N PHE A 291 -7.83 3.45 3.37
CA PHE A 291 -8.30 4.12 2.16
C PHE A 291 -9.63 3.57 1.65
N GLY A 292 -10.41 2.86 2.48
CA GLY A 292 -11.75 2.37 2.15
C GLY A 292 -11.79 0.98 1.52
N TYR A 293 -13.00 0.48 1.31
CA TYR A 293 -13.27 -0.86 0.78
C TYR A 293 -14.58 -0.89 -0.04
N VAL A 294 -14.72 -1.88 -0.93
CA VAL A 294 -15.94 -2.10 -1.71
C VAL A 294 -17.02 -2.78 -0.86
N SER A 295 -18.28 -2.34 -0.97
CA SER A 295 -19.41 -2.98 -0.28
C SER A 295 -19.60 -4.44 -0.72
N GLY A 296 -20.10 -5.31 0.16
CA GLY A 296 -20.26 -6.74 -0.14
C GLY A 296 -19.00 -7.61 0.06
N VAL A 297 -17.80 -7.00 0.13
CA VAL A 297 -16.56 -7.66 0.59
C VAL A 297 -16.75 -8.33 1.97
N VAL A 298 -17.56 -7.71 2.84
CA VAL A 298 -17.90 -8.20 4.19
C VAL A 298 -18.87 -9.39 4.18
N GLU A 299 -19.63 -9.62 3.10
CA GLU A 299 -20.76 -10.56 3.08
C GLU A 299 -20.46 -11.87 2.34
N HIS A 300 -19.52 -11.90 1.40
CA HIS A 300 -19.34 -13.04 0.48
C HIS A 300 -18.80 -14.35 1.08
N HIS A 301 -18.34 -14.35 2.34
CA HIS A 301 -18.05 -15.61 3.07
C HIS A 301 -19.21 -16.13 3.92
N ALA A 302 -20.33 -15.41 4.01
CA ALA A 302 -21.55 -15.88 4.69
C ALA A 302 -22.52 -16.65 3.77
N ALA A 303 -22.35 -16.57 2.44
CA ALA A 303 -23.34 -16.97 1.45
C ALA A 303 -23.04 -18.31 0.72
N ALA A 304 -22.26 -19.21 1.32
CA ALA A 304 -21.91 -20.51 0.74
C ALA A 304 -22.71 -21.67 1.36
N GLY A 305 -23.94 -21.87 0.88
CA GLY A 305 -24.69 -23.12 0.99
C GLY A 305 -25.56 -23.29 2.25
N GLU A 306 -26.87 -23.17 2.08
CA GLU A 306 -27.86 -23.69 3.04
C GLU A 306 -27.75 -25.22 3.11
N HIS A 307 -27.12 -25.76 4.16
CA HIS A 307 -27.48 -27.04 4.81
C HIS A 307 -26.60 -27.42 6.02
N ASP A 308 -25.47 -26.74 6.27
CA ASP A 308 -24.56 -27.08 7.38
C ASP A 308 -24.77 -26.16 8.61
N THR A 309 -25.46 -26.69 9.63
CA THR A 309 -25.81 -25.96 10.86
C THR A 309 -24.64 -25.86 11.85
N ARG A 310 -23.59 -25.11 11.49
CA ARG A 310 -22.58 -24.41 12.34
C ARG A 310 -21.32 -24.07 11.52
N ARG A 311 -21.40 -23.08 10.63
CA ARG A 311 -20.20 -22.44 10.06
C ARG A 311 -20.13 -20.95 10.38
N ALA A 312 -18.90 -20.49 10.57
CA ALA A 312 -18.59 -19.15 11.02
C ALA A 312 -19.18 -18.09 10.08
N ALA A 313 -19.99 -17.18 10.63
CA ALA A 313 -20.04 -15.82 10.08
C ALA A 313 -18.59 -15.32 10.04
N SER A 314 -18.19 -14.68 8.93
CA SER A 314 -16.80 -14.34 8.62
C SER A 314 -16.01 -13.93 9.86
N SER A 315 -14.95 -14.69 10.17
CA SER A 315 -14.10 -14.50 11.34
C SER A 315 -13.26 -13.22 11.26
N VAL A 316 -13.40 -12.44 10.20
CA VAL A 316 -12.64 -11.23 9.94
C VAL A 316 -13.64 -10.14 9.54
N LEU A 317 -13.69 -9.08 10.34
CA LEU A 317 -14.40 -7.85 10.00
C LEU A 317 -13.49 -6.96 9.15
N VAL A 318 -14.10 -6.10 8.33
CA VAL A 318 -13.38 -5.07 7.57
C VAL A 318 -13.95 -3.71 7.95
N SER A 319 -13.08 -2.72 8.16
CA SER A 319 -13.46 -1.32 8.33
C SER A 319 -12.47 -0.40 7.61
N ASP A 320 -12.87 0.85 7.39
CA ASP A 320 -12.01 1.92 6.87
C ASP A 320 -11.34 2.74 7.99
N ASP A 321 -11.66 2.44 9.26
CA ASP A 321 -11.24 3.23 10.42
C ASP A 321 -11.10 2.35 11.68
N PHE A 322 -10.36 2.84 12.68
CA PHE A 322 -10.27 2.20 14.00
C PHE A 322 -10.28 3.24 15.13
N PRO A 323 -11.31 3.35 15.98
CA PRO A 323 -12.56 2.59 16.00
C PRO A 323 -13.34 2.62 14.68
N PRO A 324 -14.02 1.52 14.29
CA PRO A 324 -14.99 1.56 13.22
C PRO A 324 -16.11 2.57 13.52
N LYS A 325 -16.46 3.40 12.54
CA LYS A 325 -17.47 4.48 12.70
C LYS A 325 -18.84 3.90 13.04
N GLY A 326 -19.50 4.46 14.06
CA GLY A 326 -20.83 4.02 14.49
C GLY A 326 -20.85 2.67 15.23
N VAL A 327 -19.69 2.14 15.63
CA VAL A 327 -19.55 0.91 16.40
C VAL A 327 -19.11 1.24 17.82
N GLU A 328 -19.83 0.71 18.80
CA GLU A 328 -19.46 0.76 20.21
C GLU A 328 -18.34 -0.27 20.49
N LEU A 329 -17.29 0.17 21.16
CA LEU A 329 -16.21 -0.67 21.67
C LEU A 329 -16.44 -0.96 23.15
N VAL A 330 -16.60 -2.23 23.50
CA VAL A 330 -16.65 -2.70 24.88
C VAL A 330 -15.39 -3.50 25.16
N GLN A 331 -14.55 -3.00 26.07
CA GLN A 331 -13.45 -3.79 26.64
C GLN A 331 -14.03 -4.81 27.61
N LEU A 332 -13.60 -6.05 27.48
CA LEU A 332 -13.90 -7.08 28.48
C LEU A 332 -12.94 -6.88 29.64
N GLU A 333 -13.44 -6.42 30.78
CA GLU A 333 -12.63 -6.35 32.00
C GLU A 333 -12.24 -7.76 32.44
N VAL A 334 -10.95 -8.08 32.41
CA VAL A 334 -10.43 -9.22 33.18
C VAL A 334 -10.19 -8.73 34.60
N ASP A 335 -11.16 -8.90 35.49
CA ASP A 335 -10.93 -8.70 36.92
C ASP A 335 -10.08 -9.87 37.47
N VAL A 336 -8.78 -9.79 37.17
CA VAL A 336 -7.75 -10.72 37.66
C VAL A 336 -7.72 -10.71 39.20
N GLN A 337 -8.10 -9.61 39.86
CA GLN A 337 -8.15 -9.56 41.32
C GLN A 337 -9.34 -10.33 41.89
N ALA A 338 -10.53 -10.27 41.29
CA ALA A 338 -11.65 -11.11 41.71
C ALA A 338 -11.32 -12.61 41.56
N HIS A 339 -10.69 -13.01 40.46
CA HIS A 339 -10.34 -14.41 40.21
C HIS A 339 -9.28 -14.92 41.21
N MET A 340 -8.21 -14.14 41.45
CA MET A 340 -7.20 -14.45 42.48
C MET A 340 -7.82 -14.57 43.89
N ARG A 341 -8.78 -13.70 44.24
CA ARG A 341 -9.48 -13.74 45.54
C ARG A 341 -10.43 -14.94 45.69
N GLN A 342 -10.84 -15.58 44.59
CA GLN A 342 -11.61 -16.83 44.62
C GLN A 342 -10.69 -18.05 44.76
N CYS A 343 -9.57 -18.11 44.04
CA CYS A 343 -8.61 -19.22 44.14
C CYS A 343 -7.85 -19.25 45.49
N SER A 344 -7.74 -18.13 46.23
CA SER A 344 -7.19 -18.11 47.59
C SER A 344 -8.20 -18.50 48.69
N LYS A 345 -9.36 -19.06 48.34
CA LYS A 345 -10.40 -19.52 49.30
C LYS A 345 -10.73 -21.02 49.18
N THR A 346 -9.90 -21.76 48.46
CA THR A 346 -9.86 -23.23 48.38
C THR A 346 -8.48 -23.70 48.80
#